data_AF-A0A2D6XLB1-F1
#
_entry.id   AF-A0A2D6XLB1-F1
#
_cell.length_a   1.000
_cell.length_b   1.000
_cell.length_c   1.000
_cell.angle_alpha   90.00
_cell.angle_beta   90.00
_cell.angle_gamma   90.00
#
_symmetry.space_group_name_H-M   'P 1'
#
loop_
_entity.id
_entity.type
_entity.pdbx_description
1 polymer ?
#
loop_
_entity_poly.entity_id
_entity_poly.type
_entity_poly.pdbx_seq_one_letter_code
_entity_poly.pdbx_strand_id
1 'polypeptide(L)'
;MILGILSLFSLSLVLAELNCSDTDDGEDYEEKGSRTLNCTDALNCGVKTDYCTDNMTLIEYYCESDNSGGADEKKCRYGCSAGACTTVSCSEDYLHLCWDELLCVKFNGHWYNHGCHEEAQEGETGSTGAGNNETSNNATENNQTGNQTNSNRGLGQTIRGRVRAGVYTNAQGKQIRVSELAQNRIKLKVGDIGAETELEIEQETDANKTKFKVKLKNNRSIEIKIMPDIASATALQILRLKNCSSADSCIIELKDVGKNNQSQLVYELQRQRHFRFLGLFRKRAQVRAQVDAETGAVVAVQKPWWVFLASEPEE
;
A
#
# COMPACT_ATOMS: atom_id res chain seq x y z
N MET A 1 3.55 66.72 64.85
CA MET A 1 2.62 65.59 64.59
C MET A 1 2.81 65.21 63.12
N ILE A 2 3.76 64.32 62.82
CA ILE A 2 4.15 63.93 61.47
C ILE A 2 3.80 62.45 61.35
N LEU A 3 2.71 62.13 60.64
CA LEU A 3 2.34 60.77 60.26
C LEU A 3 3.04 60.46 58.93
N GLY A 4 4.02 59.56 58.96
CA GLY A 4 4.63 58.97 57.77
C GLY A 4 3.83 57.76 57.31
N ILE A 5 3.26 57.84 56.10
CA ILE A 5 2.58 56.73 55.42
C ILE A 5 3.63 56.04 54.54
N LEU A 6 4.14 54.88 54.99
CA LEU A 6 4.89 53.97 54.13
C LEU A 6 3.91 53.28 53.19
N SER A 7 3.89 53.69 51.93
CA SER A 7 3.19 53.02 50.83
C SER A 7 4.03 51.83 50.37
N LEU A 8 3.59 50.62 50.73
CA LEU A 8 4.10 49.38 50.16
C LEU A 8 3.53 49.22 48.74
N PHE A 9 4.32 49.58 47.73
CA PHE A 9 4.02 49.23 46.35
C PHE A 9 4.19 47.71 46.18
N SER A 10 3.08 46.99 46.05
CA SER A 10 3.07 45.58 45.65
C SER A 10 3.48 45.49 44.18
N LEU A 11 4.72 45.08 43.92
CA LEU A 11 5.20 44.78 42.59
C LEU A 11 4.53 43.48 42.11
N SER A 12 3.43 43.59 41.38
CA SER A 12 2.79 42.45 40.71
C SER A 12 3.71 41.97 39.58
N LEU A 13 4.51 40.95 39.87
CA LEU A 13 5.29 40.23 38.88
C LEU A 13 4.30 39.49 37.96
N VAL A 14 4.13 39.98 36.73
CA VAL A 14 3.37 39.26 35.70
C VAL A 14 4.21 38.05 35.32
N LEU A 15 3.90 36.89 35.92
CA LEU A 15 4.43 35.61 35.47
C LEU A 15 3.86 35.38 34.08
N ALA A 16 4.71 35.46 33.06
CA ALA A 16 4.35 34.99 31.73
C ALA A 16 4.03 33.49 31.86
N GLU A 17 2.78 33.11 31.56
CA GLU A 17 2.36 31.71 31.60
C GLU A 17 3.17 30.95 30.54
N LEU A 18 3.89 29.92 31.00
CA LEU A 18 4.65 29.02 30.14
C LEU A 18 3.63 28.13 29.45
N ASN A 19 3.48 28.32 28.14
CA ASN A 19 2.54 27.57 27.33
C ASN A 19 3.31 26.66 26.39
N CYS A 20 3.11 25.35 26.57
CA CYS A 20 3.52 24.31 25.65
C CYS A 20 2.29 23.80 24.90
N SER A 21 2.42 23.58 23.60
CA SER A 21 1.40 22.91 22.79
C SER A 21 2.03 21.84 21.91
N ASP A 22 1.39 20.68 21.85
CA ASP A 22 1.80 19.53 21.06
C ASP A 22 0.82 19.23 19.93
N THR A 23 1.25 18.59 18.85
CA THR A 23 0.36 18.29 17.71
C THR A 23 -0.20 16.86 17.71
N ASP A 24 0.38 15.96 18.49
CA ASP A 24 0.03 14.54 18.62
C ASP A 24 -0.31 14.14 20.07
N ASP A 25 -0.62 15.14 20.91
CA ASP A 25 -1.09 14.97 22.29
C ASP A 25 -0.11 14.22 23.24
N GLY A 26 1.22 14.34 23.01
CA GLY A 26 2.24 13.96 23.99
C GLY A 26 3.34 13.08 23.42
N GLU A 27 3.52 11.88 23.96
CA GLU A 27 4.54 10.91 23.52
C GLU A 27 3.93 9.89 22.53
N ASP A 28 3.47 10.33 21.35
CA ASP A 28 2.95 9.43 20.30
C ASP A 28 4.01 9.16 19.23
N TYR A 29 4.87 8.20 19.54
CA TYR A 29 5.97 7.80 18.67
C TYR A 29 5.54 7.26 17.28
N GLU A 30 4.26 6.98 17.02
CA GLU A 30 3.78 6.43 15.74
C GLU A 30 3.23 7.51 14.78
N GLU A 31 2.92 8.69 15.30
CA GLU A 31 2.59 9.87 14.52
C GLU A 31 3.79 10.83 14.48
N LYS A 32 3.81 11.76 13.52
CA LYS A 32 4.84 12.80 13.51
C LYS A 32 4.26 14.03 14.19
N GLY A 33 4.81 14.38 15.34
CA GLY A 33 4.45 15.54 16.13
C GLY A 33 5.34 16.76 15.97
N SER A 34 5.00 17.79 16.73
CA SER A 34 5.73 19.04 16.85
C SER A 34 5.29 19.80 18.09
N ARG A 35 6.23 19.95 19.00
CA ARG A 35 6.07 20.74 20.22
C ARG A 35 6.41 22.21 20.00
N THR A 36 5.50 23.11 20.39
CA THR A 36 5.74 24.56 20.44
C THR A 36 5.84 25.03 21.88
N LEU A 37 6.98 25.63 22.25
CA LEU A 37 7.22 26.16 23.60
C LEU A 37 7.41 27.69 23.57
N ASN A 38 6.52 28.42 24.25
CA ASN A 38 6.63 29.86 24.43
C ASN A 38 7.42 30.20 25.70
N CYS A 39 8.70 30.53 25.53
CA CYS A 39 9.56 30.95 26.64
C CYS A 39 10.59 32.00 26.19
N THR A 40 11.40 32.50 27.13
CA THR A 40 12.39 33.57 26.89
C THR A 40 13.79 33.05 26.49
N ASP A 41 14.06 31.76 26.66
CA ASP A 41 15.35 31.13 26.34
C ASP A 41 15.43 30.61 24.89
N ALA A 42 16.10 31.36 24.03
CA ALA A 42 16.18 31.06 22.59
C ALA A 42 16.67 29.65 22.22
N LEU A 43 17.40 28.93 23.09
CA LEU A 43 17.83 27.55 22.78
C LEU A 43 16.72 26.51 22.91
N ASN A 44 15.87 26.66 23.93
CA ASN A 44 14.87 25.68 24.32
C ASN A 44 13.46 26.03 23.82
N CYS A 45 13.24 27.30 23.47
CA CYS A 45 11.96 27.79 22.97
C CYS A 45 11.78 27.59 21.46
N GLY A 46 10.53 27.76 21.02
CA GLY A 46 10.13 27.64 19.63
C GLY A 46 9.57 26.25 19.30
N VAL A 47 9.44 25.99 18.00
CA VAL A 47 8.91 24.74 17.46
C VAL A 47 10.04 23.73 17.35
N LYS A 48 9.86 22.56 17.93
CA LYS A 48 10.69 21.36 17.68
C LYS A 48 9.78 20.30 17.08
N THR A 49 10.31 19.54 16.13
CA THR A 49 9.57 18.54 15.35
C THR A 49 10.33 17.24 15.45
N ASP A 50 9.60 16.13 15.53
CA ASP A 50 10.21 14.83 15.71
C ASP A 50 11.01 14.43 14.48
N TYR A 51 12.09 13.71 14.74
CA TYR A 51 13.01 13.31 13.69
C TYR A 51 13.75 12.03 14.04
N CYS A 52 14.07 11.28 12.99
CA CYS A 52 14.87 10.08 13.10
C CYS A 52 16.35 10.45 13.12
N THR A 53 17.08 10.07 14.18
CA THR A 53 18.54 10.22 14.24
C THR A 53 19.24 9.18 13.38
N ASP A 54 18.68 7.99 13.29
CA ASP A 54 19.07 6.92 12.37
C ASP A 54 17.83 6.14 11.89
N ASN A 55 18.03 5.01 11.21
CA ASN A 55 16.93 4.21 10.67
C ASN A 55 16.10 3.47 11.73
N MET A 56 16.46 3.55 13.02
CA MET A 56 15.86 2.80 14.13
C MET A 56 15.56 3.67 15.34
N THR A 57 15.97 4.94 15.36
CA THR A 57 15.92 5.79 16.55
C THR A 57 15.21 7.09 16.24
N LEU A 58 14.14 7.37 16.99
CA LEU A 58 13.34 8.59 16.95
C LEU A 58 13.73 9.49 18.13
N ILE A 59 13.84 10.79 17.87
CA ILE A 59 13.81 11.82 18.90
C ILE A 59 12.43 12.45 18.86
N GLU A 60 11.69 12.24 19.93
CA GLU A 60 10.35 12.75 20.18
C GLU A 60 10.44 14.04 20.99
N TYR A 61 9.71 15.08 20.61
CA TYR A 61 9.54 16.30 21.37
C TYR A 61 8.11 16.44 21.83
N TYR A 62 7.91 16.51 23.14
CA TYR A 62 6.57 16.53 23.72
C TYR A 62 6.36 17.62 24.76
N CYS A 63 5.10 17.89 25.11
CA CYS A 63 4.74 18.73 26.25
C CYS A 63 4.56 17.92 27.54
N GLU A 64 5.24 18.31 28.61
CA GLU A 64 5.09 17.71 29.93
C GLU A 64 3.83 18.26 30.66
N SER A 65 3.40 17.55 31.70
CA SER A 65 2.23 17.92 32.50
C SER A 65 2.33 19.27 33.24
N ASP A 66 3.55 19.81 33.40
CA ASP A 66 3.82 21.11 33.99
C ASP A 66 3.94 22.24 32.95
N ASN A 67 3.52 21.98 31.71
CA ASN A 67 3.68 22.84 30.53
C ASN A 67 5.13 23.15 30.15
N SER A 68 6.10 22.39 30.65
CA SER A 68 7.46 22.42 30.10
C SER A 68 7.56 21.57 28.83
N GLY A 69 8.66 21.73 28.09
CA GLY A 69 8.91 20.93 26.89
C GLY A 69 9.96 19.85 27.15
N GLY A 70 9.61 18.60 26.88
CA GLY A 70 10.49 17.44 26.98
C GLY A 70 11.08 17.02 25.64
N ALA A 71 11.98 16.02 25.70
CA ALA A 71 12.40 15.23 24.56
C ALA A 71 12.77 13.80 25.02
N ASP A 72 12.37 12.77 24.27
CA ASP A 72 12.73 11.37 24.54
C ASP A 72 13.41 10.72 23.32
N GLU A 73 14.31 9.78 23.59
CA GLU A 73 14.95 8.97 22.55
C GLU A 73 14.31 7.57 22.53
N LYS A 74 13.57 7.29 21.46
CA LYS A 74 12.88 6.02 21.28
C LYS A 74 13.53 5.17 20.21
N LYS A 75 13.95 3.96 20.59
CA LYS A 75 14.34 2.94 19.62
C LYS A 75 13.09 2.29 19.01
N CYS A 76 12.75 2.68 17.78
CA CYS A 76 11.65 2.15 17.01
C CYS A 76 11.86 0.67 16.67
N ARG A 77 10.82 -0.14 16.85
CA ARG A 77 10.89 -1.58 16.62
C ARG A 77 11.05 -1.95 15.14
N TYR A 78 10.39 -1.24 14.24
CA TYR A 78 10.36 -1.55 12.79
C TYR A 78 11.11 -0.54 11.93
N GLY A 79 11.80 0.39 12.58
CA GLY A 79 12.49 1.49 11.95
C GLY A 79 11.83 2.83 12.23
N CYS A 80 12.58 3.88 11.97
CA CYS A 80 12.14 5.26 12.04
C CYS A 80 12.15 5.85 10.63
N SER A 81 11.05 6.48 10.23
CA SER A 81 10.97 7.19 8.95
C SER A 81 10.12 8.44 9.10
N ALA A 82 10.54 9.51 8.42
CA ALA A 82 9.84 10.80 8.39
C ALA A 82 9.62 11.48 9.75
N GLY A 83 10.28 11.05 10.83
CA GLY A 83 10.07 11.57 12.18
C GLY A 83 8.95 10.86 12.92
N ALA A 84 8.69 9.58 12.61
CA ALA A 84 7.84 8.71 13.40
C ALA A 84 8.41 7.28 13.36
N CYS A 85 8.11 6.49 14.37
CA CYS A 85 8.34 5.05 14.34
C CYS A 85 7.38 4.41 13.34
N THR A 86 7.93 3.67 12.38
CA THR A 86 7.10 2.98 11.40
C THR A 86 6.32 1.87 12.10
N THR A 87 5.02 1.78 11.85
CA THR A 87 4.20 0.65 12.24
C THR A 87 4.10 -0.32 11.08
N VAL A 88 4.02 -1.62 11.38
CA VAL A 88 3.70 -2.62 10.36
C VAL A 88 2.19 -2.83 10.43
N SER A 89 1.47 -2.45 9.37
CA SER A 89 0.08 -2.85 9.23
C SER A 89 0.05 -4.35 8.90
N CYS A 90 -0.39 -5.16 9.86
CA CYS A 90 -0.68 -6.57 9.66
C CYS A 90 -1.79 -6.73 8.62
N SER A 91 -1.40 -6.98 7.37
CA SER A 91 -2.31 -7.46 6.32
C SER A 91 -1.94 -8.90 5.98
N GLU A 92 -2.87 -9.63 5.35
CA GLU A 92 -2.64 -11.01 4.88
C GLU A 92 -1.33 -11.16 4.10
N ASP A 93 -0.90 -10.10 3.39
CA ASP A 93 0.34 -10.05 2.60
C ASP A 93 1.64 -10.01 3.44
N TYR A 94 1.56 -9.75 4.75
CA TYR A 94 2.69 -9.51 5.67
C TYR A 94 2.57 -10.28 7.00
N LEU A 95 1.91 -11.45 7.03
CA LEU A 95 1.75 -12.25 8.26
C LEU A 95 3.07 -12.51 9.01
N HIS A 96 4.16 -12.76 8.28
CA HIS A 96 5.50 -12.99 8.86
C HIS A 96 6.07 -11.80 9.66
N LEU A 97 5.49 -10.61 9.50
CA LEU A 97 5.86 -9.40 10.25
C LEU A 97 4.90 -9.09 11.40
N CYS A 98 3.89 -9.93 11.64
CA CYS A 98 2.97 -9.81 12.76
C CYS A 98 3.52 -10.58 13.96
N TRP A 99 3.83 -9.87 15.04
CA TRP A 99 4.53 -10.43 16.21
C TRP A 99 3.66 -10.67 17.44
N ASP A 100 2.35 -10.50 17.33
CA ASP A 100 1.42 -10.88 18.39
C ASP A 100 0.85 -12.27 18.05
N GLU A 101 1.02 -13.22 18.97
CA GLU A 101 0.44 -14.56 18.91
C GLU A 101 -1.07 -14.49 18.64
N LEU A 102 -1.76 -13.51 19.23
CA LEU A 102 -3.20 -13.29 19.06
C LEU A 102 -3.55 -12.87 17.63
N LEU A 103 -2.73 -12.02 17.01
CA LEU A 103 -2.94 -11.60 15.62
C LEU A 103 -2.54 -12.72 14.65
N CYS A 104 -1.47 -13.45 14.94
CA CYS A 104 -1.04 -14.59 14.13
C CYS A 104 -2.13 -15.66 14.07
N VAL A 105 -2.65 -16.05 15.23
CA VAL A 105 -3.75 -17.02 15.33
C VAL A 105 -5.03 -16.49 14.67
N LYS A 106 -5.34 -15.19 14.80
CA LYS A 106 -6.50 -14.57 14.14
C LYS A 106 -6.48 -14.71 12.62
N PHE A 107 -5.30 -14.75 12.01
CA PHE A 107 -5.11 -14.93 10.56
C PHE A 107 -4.73 -16.37 10.17
N ASN A 108 -5.05 -17.37 11.00
CA ASN A 108 -4.72 -18.78 10.78
C ASN A 108 -3.22 -19.06 10.58
N GLY A 109 -2.35 -18.21 11.13
CA GLY A 109 -0.92 -18.49 11.21
C GLY A 109 -0.56 -19.25 12.49
N HIS A 110 0.55 -19.98 12.46
CA HIS A 110 1.11 -20.65 13.63
C HIS A 110 2.28 -19.85 14.21
N TRP A 111 2.22 -19.53 15.49
CA TRP A 111 3.25 -18.78 16.20
C TRP A 111 4.37 -19.72 16.67
N TYR A 112 5.59 -19.55 16.17
CA TYR A 112 6.76 -20.33 16.60
C TYR A 112 8.05 -19.54 16.42
N ASN A 113 9.02 -19.68 17.34
CA ASN A 113 10.29 -18.95 17.33
C ASN A 113 10.16 -17.43 17.15
N HIS A 114 9.16 -16.83 17.80
CA HIS A 114 8.83 -15.40 17.69
C HIS A 114 8.49 -14.93 16.27
N GLY A 115 8.05 -15.84 15.39
CA GLY A 115 7.54 -15.51 14.06
C GLY A 115 6.17 -16.14 13.84
N CYS A 116 5.36 -15.48 13.00
CA CYS A 116 4.13 -16.07 12.49
C CYS A 116 4.43 -16.79 11.17
N HIS A 117 4.11 -18.08 11.11
CA HIS A 117 4.30 -18.92 9.94
C HIS A 117 2.93 -19.31 9.36
N GLU A 118 2.79 -19.25 8.03
CA GLU A 118 1.60 -19.80 7.38
C GLU A 118 1.62 -21.32 7.53
N GLU A 119 0.48 -21.89 7.92
CA GLU A 119 0.29 -23.34 7.92
C GLU A 119 0.38 -23.79 6.45
N ALA A 120 1.50 -24.41 6.08
CA ALA A 120 1.59 -25.07 4.79
C ALA A 120 0.46 -26.10 4.77
N GLN A 121 -0.49 -25.97 3.84
CA GLN A 121 -1.51 -26.98 3.63
C GLN A 121 -0.80 -28.28 3.24
N GLU A 122 -0.49 -29.10 4.24
CA GLU A 122 -0.09 -30.48 4.05
C GLU A 122 -1.30 -31.19 3.46
N GLY A 123 -1.31 -31.30 2.12
CA GLY A 123 -2.21 -32.20 1.43
C GLY A 123 -1.99 -33.60 2.00
N GLU A 124 -3.01 -34.10 2.70
CA GLU A 124 -3.09 -35.47 3.21
C GLU A 124 -2.88 -36.47 2.06
N THR A 125 -1.64 -36.87 1.80
CA THR A 125 -1.38 -38.17 1.18
C THR A 125 -1.50 -39.22 2.26
N GLY A 126 -2.72 -39.74 2.44
CA GLY A 126 -3.00 -40.92 3.24
C GLY A 126 -2.16 -42.10 2.76
N SER A 127 -1.12 -42.45 3.53
CA SER A 127 -0.35 -43.67 3.39
C SER A 127 -0.80 -44.65 4.46
N THR A 128 -1.72 -45.54 4.10
CA THR A 128 -2.10 -46.71 4.89
C THR A 128 -1.01 -47.77 4.80
N GLY A 129 -0.50 -48.20 5.94
CA GLY A 129 0.50 -49.24 6.06
C GLY A 129 0.02 -50.66 5.74
N ALA A 130 0.93 -51.40 5.11
CA ALA A 130 1.30 -52.79 5.33
C ALA A 130 0.21 -53.89 5.39
N GLY A 131 0.11 -54.66 4.30
CA GLY A 131 -0.44 -56.01 4.26
C GLY A 131 0.24 -56.83 3.15
N ASN A 132 0.77 -57.99 3.52
CA ASN A 132 1.62 -58.88 2.72
C ASN A 132 0.92 -59.59 1.53
N ASN A 133 1.77 -60.13 0.65
CA ASN A 133 1.64 -61.31 -0.21
C ASN A 133 1.34 -61.19 -1.72
N GLU A 134 2.23 -61.89 -2.45
CA GLU A 134 2.04 -62.68 -3.66
C GLU A 134 1.78 -62.01 -5.02
N THR A 135 2.82 -62.10 -5.85
CA THR A 135 2.83 -62.62 -7.24
C THR A 135 1.51 -62.60 -8.01
N SER A 136 1.39 -61.78 -9.07
CA SER A 136 1.19 -62.26 -10.44
C SER A 136 1.16 -61.11 -11.45
N ASN A 137 1.55 -61.44 -12.68
CA ASN A 137 1.63 -60.58 -13.86
C ASN A 137 0.28 -59.94 -14.21
N ASN A 138 0.29 -58.69 -14.70
CA ASN A 138 -0.33 -58.31 -15.98
C ASN A 138 -0.21 -56.82 -16.31
N ALA A 139 0.13 -56.58 -17.58
CA ALA A 139 -0.34 -55.51 -18.44
C ALA A 139 -0.28 -54.06 -17.96
N THR A 140 0.82 -53.41 -18.34
CA THR A 140 0.84 -52.21 -19.20
C THR A 140 -0.43 -51.36 -19.28
N GLU A 141 -0.41 -50.19 -18.65
CA GLU A 141 -1.10 -49.01 -19.18
C GLU A 141 -0.26 -47.75 -18.90
N ASN A 142 0.27 -47.19 -19.98
CA ASN A 142 1.11 -46.00 -20.01
C ASN A 142 0.28 -44.76 -19.67
N ASN A 143 0.44 -44.21 -18.47
CA ASN A 143 0.16 -42.79 -18.23
C ASN A 143 1.47 -42.02 -18.35
N GLN A 144 1.65 -41.43 -19.52
CA GLN A 144 2.76 -40.53 -19.85
C GLN A 144 2.70 -39.29 -18.97
N THR A 145 3.38 -39.35 -17.83
CA THR A 145 3.91 -38.17 -17.16
C THR A 145 4.95 -37.59 -18.12
N GLY A 146 4.56 -36.53 -18.83
CA GLY A 146 5.43 -35.80 -19.74
C GLY A 146 6.61 -35.21 -18.98
N ASN A 147 7.67 -36.01 -18.84
CA ASN A 147 9.01 -35.56 -18.54
C ASN A 147 9.41 -34.59 -19.66
N GLN A 148 9.19 -33.30 -19.44
CA GLN A 148 9.73 -32.25 -20.28
C GLN A 148 11.25 -32.37 -20.20
N THR A 149 11.78 -32.97 -21.25
CA THR A 149 13.19 -33.18 -21.48
C THR A 149 13.90 -31.83 -21.47
N ASN A 150 14.96 -31.77 -20.66
CA ASN A 150 15.97 -30.73 -20.63
C ASN A 150 16.56 -30.55 -22.04
N SER A 151 15.92 -29.73 -22.85
CA SER A 151 16.50 -29.24 -24.09
C SER A 151 17.57 -28.23 -23.72
N ASN A 152 18.80 -28.47 -24.17
CA ASN A 152 19.94 -27.57 -24.07
C ASN A 152 19.58 -26.21 -24.70
N ARG A 153 18.99 -25.31 -23.91
CA ARG A 153 18.64 -23.95 -24.31
C ARG A 153 19.93 -23.16 -24.43
N GLY A 154 20.35 -22.89 -25.66
CA GLY A 154 21.46 -21.98 -25.95
C GLY A 154 21.25 -20.61 -25.30
N LEU A 155 22.35 -19.95 -24.94
CA LEU A 155 22.41 -18.57 -24.46
C LEU A 155 21.54 -17.69 -25.38
N GLY A 156 20.39 -17.21 -24.88
CA GLY A 156 19.53 -16.25 -25.59
C GLY A 156 18.09 -16.69 -25.89
N GLN A 157 17.58 -17.82 -25.37
CA GLN A 157 16.16 -18.15 -25.55
C GLN A 157 15.26 -17.35 -24.61
N THR A 158 14.45 -16.47 -25.18
CA THR A 158 13.35 -15.78 -24.52
C THR A 158 12.26 -16.79 -24.12
N ILE A 159 12.08 -17.01 -22.81
CA ILE A 159 11.01 -17.87 -22.29
C ILE A 159 9.71 -17.04 -22.28
N ARG A 160 8.75 -17.40 -23.14
CA ARG A 160 7.38 -16.90 -23.09
C ARG A 160 6.49 -17.90 -22.36
N GLY A 161 5.72 -17.42 -21.39
CA GLY A 161 4.76 -18.23 -20.67
C GLY A 161 3.67 -17.37 -20.05
N ARG A 162 2.55 -18.00 -19.71
CA ARG A 162 1.52 -17.38 -18.87
C ARG A 162 2.15 -16.91 -17.57
N VAL A 163 1.84 -15.68 -17.16
CA VAL A 163 2.31 -15.15 -15.87
C VAL A 163 1.83 -16.07 -14.74
N ARG A 164 2.65 -16.23 -13.70
CA ARG A 164 2.31 -16.96 -12.49
C ARG A 164 2.29 -15.98 -11.31
N ALA A 165 1.64 -16.37 -10.23
CA ALA A 165 1.80 -15.63 -8.98
C ALA A 165 3.30 -15.57 -8.58
N GLY A 166 3.75 -14.42 -8.10
CA GLY A 166 5.15 -14.20 -7.74
C GLY A 166 5.57 -12.73 -7.67
N VAL A 167 6.86 -12.49 -7.44
CA VAL A 167 7.46 -11.15 -7.42
C VAL A 167 8.39 -11.00 -8.61
N TYR A 168 8.22 -9.92 -9.34
CA TYR A 168 8.91 -9.63 -10.59
C TYR A 168 9.58 -8.27 -10.52
N THR A 169 10.62 -8.06 -11.32
CA THR A 169 11.29 -6.76 -11.42
C THR A 169 11.05 -6.18 -12.80
N ASN A 170 10.51 -4.96 -12.87
CA ASN A 170 10.19 -4.30 -14.13
C ASN A 170 11.42 -3.64 -14.77
N ALA A 171 11.23 -3.02 -15.94
CA ALA A 171 12.32 -2.35 -16.65
C ALA A 171 12.99 -1.21 -15.85
N GLN A 172 12.24 -0.58 -14.94
CA GLN A 172 12.67 0.51 -14.06
C GLN A 172 13.27 0.02 -12.73
N GLY A 173 13.35 -1.30 -12.50
CA GLY A 173 13.84 -1.87 -11.24
C GLY A 173 12.80 -1.91 -10.11
N LYS A 174 11.54 -1.56 -10.37
CA LYS A 174 10.47 -1.66 -9.38
C LYS A 174 10.00 -3.11 -9.25
N GLN A 175 9.71 -3.53 -8.02
CA GLN A 175 9.10 -4.82 -7.74
C GLN A 175 7.60 -4.79 -8.07
N ILE A 176 7.13 -5.83 -8.73
CA ILE A 176 5.73 -6.06 -9.09
C ILE A 176 5.32 -7.38 -8.47
N ARG A 177 4.32 -7.36 -7.58
CA ARG A 177 3.71 -8.57 -7.04
C ARG A 177 2.53 -8.95 -7.91
N VAL A 178 2.56 -10.15 -8.45
CA VAL A 178 1.47 -10.75 -9.21
C VAL A 178 0.80 -11.76 -8.29
N SER A 179 -0.50 -11.63 -8.10
CA SER A 179 -1.30 -12.58 -7.33
C SER A 179 -2.43 -13.13 -8.21
N GLU A 180 -2.70 -14.42 -8.07
CA GLU A 180 -3.88 -15.04 -8.67
C GLU A 180 -5.05 -14.91 -7.68
N LEU A 181 -6.17 -14.39 -8.17
CA LEU A 181 -7.43 -14.25 -7.44
C LEU A 181 -8.42 -15.33 -7.91
N ALA A 182 -9.55 -15.44 -7.22
CA ALA A 182 -10.65 -16.29 -7.67
C ALA A 182 -11.09 -15.96 -9.11
N GLN A 183 -11.70 -16.94 -9.79
CA GLN A 183 -12.25 -16.77 -11.14
C GLN A 183 -11.22 -16.42 -12.24
N ASN A 184 -9.97 -16.89 -12.09
CA ASN A 184 -8.86 -16.58 -13.02
C ASN A 184 -8.54 -15.09 -13.13
N ARG A 185 -8.92 -14.28 -12.14
CA ARG A 185 -8.52 -12.87 -12.07
C ARG A 185 -7.07 -12.78 -11.60
N ILE A 186 -6.32 -11.83 -12.13
CA ILE A 186 -4.94 -11.57 -11.74
C ILE A 186 -4.88 -10.17 -11.15
N LYS A 187 -4.10 -10.01 -10.07
CA LYS A 187 -3.81 -8.71 -9.47
C LYS A 187 -2.35 -8.35 -9.70
N LEU A 188 -2.11 -7.21 -10.33
CA LEU A 188 -0.79 -6.60 -10.47
C LEU A 188 -0.63 -5.53 -9.40
N LYS A 189 0.30 -5.68 -8.47
CA LYS A 189 0.52 -4.74 -7.35
C LYS A 189 1.93 -4.15 -7.39
N VAL A 190 2.03 -2.84 -7.23
CA VAL A 190 3.29 -2.08 -7.12
C VAL A 190 3.17 -1.16 -5.91
N GLY A 191 3.96 -1.42 -4.87
CA GLY A 191 3.75 -0.82 -3.55
C GLY A 191 2.36 -1.18 -3.01
N ASP A 192 1.59 -0.17 -2.61
CA ASP A 192 0.23 -0.34 -2.09
C ASP A 192 -0.87 -0.29 -3.17
N ILE A 193 -0.50 0.06 -4.41
CA ILE A 193 -1.45 0.20 -5.50
C ILE A 193 -1.53 -1.10 -6.30
N GLY A 194 -2.74 -1.64 -6.43
CA GLY A 194 -3.03 -2.82 -7.22
C GLY A 194 -4.04 -2.55 -8.34
N ALA A 195 -3.88 -3.24 -9.47
CA ALA A 195 -4.88 -3.31 -10.53
C ALA A 195 -5.30 -4.75 -10.77
N GLU A 196 -6.60 -4.99 -10.84
CA GLU A 196 -7.17 -6.32 -11.12
C GLU A 196 -7.46 -6.48 -12.62
N THR A 197 -7.34 -7.70 -13.14
CA THR A 197 -7.67 -7.97 -14.54
C THR A 197 -8.15 -9.40 -14.75
N GLU A 198 -9.02 -9.54 -15.74
CA GLU A 198 -9.47 -10.83 -16.28
C GLU A 198 -8.71 -11.21 -17.57
N LEU A 199 -7.80 -10.34 -18.02
CA LEU A 199 -7.08 -10.52 -19.27
C LEU A 199 -5.94 -11.54 -19.11
N GLU A 200 -5.65 -12.27 -20.19
CA GLU A 200 -4.52 -13.19 -20.23
C GLU A 200 -3.21 -12.40 -20.29
N ILE A 201 -2.37 -12.57 -19.26
CA ILE A 201 -1.05 -11.95 -19.17
C ILE A 201 0.03 -13.01 -19.45
N GLU A 202 0.89 -12.67 -20.40
CA GLU A 202 2.15 -13.35 -20.70
C GLU A 202 3.32 -12.57 -20.09
N GLN A 203 4.35 -13.31 -19.66
CA GLN A 203 5.61 -12.72 -19.19
C GLN A 203 6.74 -13.01 -20.19
N GLU A 204 7.62 -12.04 -20.37
CA GLU A 204 8.84 -12.15 -21.15
C GLU A 204 10.02 -11.64 -20.30
N THR A 205 10.95 -12.53 -19.96
CA THR A 205 12.13 -12.16 -19.15
C THR A 205 13.34 -11.93 -20.05
N ASP A 206 13.95 -10.75 -19.92
CA ASP A 206 15.17 -10.33 -20.62
C ASP A 206 16.13 -9.69 -19.61
N ALA A 207 17.34 -10.24 -19.46
CA ALA A 207 18.37 -9.74 -18.55
C ALA A 207 17.87 -9.39 -17.12
N ASN A 208 17.17 -10.33 -16.46
CA ASN A 208 16.56 -10.19 -15.13
C ASN A 208 15.42 -9.14 -15.02
N LYS A 209 14.97 -8.58 -16.14
CA LYS A 209 13.80 -7.70 -16.19
C LYS A 209 12.63 -8.45 -16.82
N THR A 210 11.46 -8.31 -16.24
CA THR A 210 10.23 -8.92 -16.73
C THR A 210 9.38 -7.88 -17.45
N LYS A 211 8.98 -8.19 -18.68
CA LYS A 211 7.97 -7.45 -19.44
C LYS A 211 6.67 -8.23 -19.39
N PHE A 212 5.58 -7.53 -19.14
CA PHE A 212 4.24 -8.10 -19.17
C PHE A 212 3.56 -7.75 -20.48
N LYS A 213 2.98 -8.75 -21.14
CA LYS A 213 2.20 -8.59 -22.36
C LYS A 213 0.79 -9.10 -22.11
N VAL A 214 -0.21 -8.36 -22.53
CA VAL A 214 -1.61 -8.72 -22.40
C VAL A 214 -2.14 -9.09 -23.77
N LYS A 215 -2.83 -10.23 -23.85
CA LYS A 215 -3.53 -10.64 -25.07
C LYS A 215 -4.94 -10.06 -25.06
N LEU A 216 -5.22 -9.22 -26.06
CA LEU A 216 -6.51 -8.57 -26.23
C LEU A 216 -7.50 -9.49 -26.96
N LYS A 217 -8.78 -9.10 -26.98
CA LYS A 217 -9.86 -9.87 -27.63
C LYS A 217 -9.67 -10.03 -29.13
N ASN A 218 -8.92 -9.11 -29.76
CA ASN A 218 -8.55 -9.18 -31.17
C ASN A 218 -7.27 -10.00 -31.44
N ASN A 219 -6.82 -10.81 -30.47
CA ASN A 219 -5.57 -11.59 -30.50
C ASN A 219 -4.28 -10.78 -30.67
N ARG A 220 -4.32 -9.44 -30.55
CA ARG A 220 -3.10 -8.64 -30.45
C ARG A 220 -2.54 -8.74 -29.03
N SER A 221 -1.21 -8.79 -28.93
CA SER A 221 -0.52 -8.66 -27.66
C SER A 221 -0.01 -7.23 -27.49
N ILE A 222 -0.32 -6.61 -26.37
CA ILE A 222 0.15 -5.27 -26.00
C ILE A 222 1.03 -5.36 -24.76
N GLU A 223 2.16 -4.66 -24.75
CA GLU A 223 3.04 -4.58 -23.58
C GLU A 223 2.50 -3.59 -22.55
N ILE A 224 2.50 -3.97 -21.27
CA ILE A 224 2.20 -3.07 -20.15
C ILE A 224 3.46 -2.26 -19.84
N LYS A 225 3.48 -0.99 -20.25
CA LYS A 225 4.62 -0.10 -19.99
C LYS A 225 4.40 0.76 -18.75
N ILE A 226 3.15 1.17 -18.52
CA ILE A 226 2.74 1.94 -17.35
C ILE A 226 2.21 0.98 -16.31
N MET A 227 2.73 1.08 -15.09
CA MET A 227 2.31 0.25 -13.97
C MET A 227 1.14 0.90 -13.19
N PRO A 228 0.42 0.12 -12.36
CA PRO A 228 -0.74 0.61 -11.62
C PRO A 228 -0.49 1.87 -10.78
N ASP A 229 0.71 2.02 -10.20
CA ASP A 229 1.11 3.17 -9.40
C ASP A 229 1.13 4.49 -10.21
N ILE A 230 1.71 4.46 -11.41
CA ILE A 230 1.77 5.63 -12.30
C ILE A 230 0.39 5.93 -12.89
N ALA A 231 -0.35 4.89 -13.30
CA ALA A 231 -1.68 5.04 -13.86
C ALA A 231 -2.68 5.60 -12.83
N SER A 232 -2.63 5.13 -11.59
CA SER A 232 -3.51 5.60 -10.51
C SER A 232 -3.23 7.05 -10.16
N ALA A 233 -1.95 7.45 -10.03
CA ALA A 233 -1.57 8.84 -9.79
C ALA A 233 -2.10 9.78 -10.88
N THR A 234 -1.98 9.36 -12.15
CA THR A 234 -2.51 10.11 -13.30
C THR A 234 -4.04 10.24 -13.23
N ALA A 235 -4.74 9.14 -12.94
CA ALA A 235 -6.19 9.12 -12.83
C ALA A 235 -6.69 9.98 -11.64
N LEU A 236 -6.03 9.89 -10.48
CA LEU A 236 -6.33 10.67 -9.28
C LEU A 236 -6.19 12.18 -9.54
N GLN A 237 -5.11 12.59 -10.20
CA GLN A 237 -4.88 13.99 -10.59
C GLN A 237 -6.03 14.54 -11.44
N ILE A 238 -6.46 13.79 -12.46
CA ILE A 238 -7.55 14.20 -13.37
C ILE A 238 -8.91 14.21 -12.69
N LEU A 239 -9.13 13.28 -11.77
CA LEU A 239 -10.35 13.22 -10.97
C LEU A 239 -10.36 14.20 -9.80
N ARG A 240 -9.23 14.85 -9.50
CA ARG A 240 -9.01 15.73 -8.33
C ARG A 240 -9.28 15.01 -7.01
N LEU A 241 -8.75 13.79 -6.91
CA LEU A 241 -8.84 12.94 -5.73
C LEU A 241 -7.46 12.90 -5.05
N LYS A 242 -7.41 12.91 -3.72
CA LYS A 242 -6.13 12.85 -3.00
C LYS A 242 -5.59 11.43 -2.92
N ASN A 243 -6.44 10.50 -2.47
CA ASN A 243 -6.06 9.12 -2.20
C ASN A 243 -6.97 8.11 -2.92
N CYS A 244 -6.42 6.91 -3.18
CA CYS A 244 -7.13 5.73 -3.65
C CYS A 244 -6.81 4.58 -2.70
N SER A 245 -7.67 4.34 -1.71
CA SER A 245 -7.58 3.17 -0.84
C SER A 245 -8.71 2.20 -1.15
N SER A 246 -8.47 0.90 -0.97
CA SER A 246 -9.50 -0.15 -1.05
C SER A 246 -10.66 0.13 -0.07
N ALA A 247 -10.38 0.77 1.07
CA ALA A 247 -11.41 1.18 2.04
C ALA A 247 -12.40 2.21 1.46
N ASP A 248 -11.94 3.03 0.51
CA ASP A 248 -12.72 4.13 -0.08
C ASP A 248 -13.49 3.72 -1.34
N SER A 249 -13.72 2.42 -1.54
CA SER A 249 -14.35 1.88 -2.76
C SER A 249 -13.62 2.33 -4.03
N CYS A 250 -12.29 2.50 -3.96
CA CYS A 250 -11.47 2.78 -5.12
C CYS A 250 -11.10 1.47 -5.80
N ILE A 251 -11.52 1.30 -7.05
CA ILE A 251 -11.32 0.08 -7.83
C ILE A 251 -10.48 0.45 -9.04
N ILE A 252 -9.36 -0.25 -9.23
CA ILE A 252 -8.50 -0.08 -10.41
C ILE A 252 -8.49 -1.40 -11.17
N GLU A 253 -8.92 -1.37 -12.43
CA GLU A 253 -8.96 -2.55 -13.29
C GLU A 253 -8.20 -2.30 -14.59
N LEU A 254 -7.46 -3.29 -15.07
CA LEU A 254 -6.84 -3.26 -16.40
C LEU A 254 -7.77 -3.94 -17.40
N LYS A 255 -8.25 -3.19 -18.40
CA LYS A 255 -9.28 -3.59 -19.35
C LYS A 255 -8.85 -3.43 -20.81
N ASP A 256 -9.41 -4.28 -21.66
CA ASP A 256 -9.40 -4.13 -23.11
C ASP A 256 -10.67 -3.37 -23.52
N VAL A 257 -10.51 -2.09 -23.87
CA VAL A 257 -11.60 -1.19 -24.27
C VAL A 257 -11.51 -0.86 -25.76
N GLY A 258 -12.63 -0.48 -26.36
CA GLY A 258 -12.72 -0.13 -27.77
C GLY A 258 -13.77 -0.93 -28.51
N LYS A 259 -13.99 -0.60 -29.79
CA LYS A 259 -14.92 -1.30 -30.68
C LYS A 259 -14.16 -1.81 -31.89
N ASN A 260 -14.52 -3.01 -32.36
CA ASN A 260 -13.94 -3.65 -33.54
C ASN A 260 -12.41 -3.84 -33.41
N ASN A 261 -11.64 -3.56 -34.46
CA ASN A 261 -10.19 -3.74 -34.52
C ASN A 261 -9.38 -2.65 -33.79
N GLN A 262 -10.04 -1.67 -33.17
CA GLN A 262 -9.40 -0.57 -32.43
C GLN A 262 -9.52 -0.79 -30.93
N SER A 263 -9.02 -1.93 -30.46
CA SER A 263 -8.98 -2.22 -29.03
C SER A 263 -7.69 -1.68 -28.40
N GLN A 264 -7.82 -1.20 -27.17
CA GLN A 264 -6.80 -0.48 -26.41
C GLN A 264 -6.75 -1.04 -25.00
N LEU A 265 -5.53 -1.18 -24.46
CA LEU A 265 -5.31 -1.63 -23.10
C LEU A 265 -5.29 -0.40 -22.17
N VAL A 266 -6.26 -0.30 -21.26
CA VAL A 266 -6.40 0.84 -20.36
C VAL A 266 -6.55 0.41 -18.90
N TYR A 267 -5.97 1.18 -18.00
CA TYR A 267 -6.33 1.19 -16.59
C TYR A 267 -7.59 2.02 -16.40
N GLU A 268 -8.64 1.42 -15.87
CA GLU A 268 -9.86 2.12 -15.47
C GLU A 268 -9.89 2.25 -13.94
N LEU A 269 -9.75 3.48 -13.46
CA LEU A 269 -9.97 3.83 -12.05
C LEU A 269 -11.42 4.23 -11.86
N GLN A 270 -12.08 3.63 -10.89
CA GLN A 270 -13.46 3.94 -10.50
C GLN A 270 -13.52 4.28 -9.00
N ARG A 271 -14.23 5.35 -8.64
CA ARG A 271 -14.48 5.70 -7.24
C ARG A 271 -15.88 6.28 -7.08
N GLN A 272 -16.52 5.97 -5.95
CA GLN A 272 -17.78 6.60 -5.56
C GLN A 272 -17.48 7.83 -4.70
N ARG A 273 -17.95 9.00 -5.12
CA ARG A 273 -17.75 10.28 -4.43
C ARG A 273 -19.07 10.90 -4.01
N HIS A 274 -19.04 11.59 -2.89
CA HIS A 274 -20.14 12.41 -2.41
C HIS A 274 -20.03 13.83 -2.98
N PHE A 275 -21.12 14.35 -3.51
CA PHE A 275 -21.23 15.70 -4.06
C PHE A 275 -22.35 16.45 -3.35
N ARG A 276 -22.20 17.77 -3.18
CA ARG A 276 -23.28 18.64 -2.69
C ARG A 276 -23.89 19.41 -3.86
N PHE A 277 -25.10 19.03 -4.24
CA PHE A 277 -25.88 19.74 -5.24
C PHE A 277 -26.55 20.95 -4.59
N LEU A 278 -26.23 22.16 -5.07
CA LEU A 278 -26.72 23.45 -4.54
C LEU A 278 -26.45 23.65 -3.03
N GLY A 279 -25.42 22.99 -2.47
CA GLY A 279 -25.09 23.06 -1.05
C GLY A 279 -26.05 22.33 -0.09
N LEU A 280 -27.25 21.93 -0.55
CA LEU A 280 -28.31 21.36 0.28
C LEU A 280 -28.40 19.83 0.19
N PHE A 281 -28.18 19.26 -1.00
CA PHE A 281 -28.42 17.83 -1.23
C PHE A 281 -27.13 17.05 -1.43
N ARG A 282 -26.84 16.10 -0.53
CA ARG A 282 -25.75 15.15 -0.70
C ARG A 282 -26.18 14.07 -1.70
N LYS A 283 -25.47 13.94 -2.83
CA LYS A 283 -25.65 12.84 -3.78
C LYS A 283 -24.36 12.06 -3.97
N ARG A 284 -24.46 10.74 -4.10
CA ARG A 284 -23.35 9.88 -4.47
C ARG A 284 -23.29 9.76 -5.99
N ALA A 285 -22.10 9.87 -6.55
CA ALA A 285 -21.86 9.57 -7.96
C ALA A 285 -20.59 8.74 -8.12
N GLN A 286 -20.61 7.89 -9.14
CA GLN A 286 -19.43 7.19 -9.59
C GLN A 286 -18.68 8.05 -10.60
N VAL A 287 -17.39 8.27 -10.36
CA VAL A 287 -16.48 8.92 -11.30
C VAL A 287 -15.50 7.88 -11.83
N ARG A 288 -15.14 7.99 -13.11
CA ARG A 288 -14.20 7.07 -13.75
C ARG A 288 -13.16 7.82 -14.57
N ALA A 289 -11.94 7.32 -14.59
CA ALA A 289 -10.89 7.77 -15.48
C ALA A 289 -10.21 6.56 -16.12
N GLN A 290 -9.94 6.65 -17.42
CA GLN A 290 -9.24 5.63 -18.19
C GLN A 290 -7.87 6.18 -18.60
N VAL A 291 -6.81 5.44 -18.28
CA VAL A 291 -5.42 5.78 -18.56
C VAL A 291 -4.82 4.67 -19.42
N ASP A 292 -4.21 5.03 -20.53
CA ASP A 292 -3.60 4.10 -21.47
C ASP A 292 -2.39 3.39 -20.83
N ALA A 293 -2.35 2.06 -20.91
CA ALA A 293 -1.33 1.24 -20.25
C ALA A 293 0.04 1.25 -20.97
N GLU A 294 0.12 1.73 -22.21
CA GLU A 294 1.38 1.86 -22.96
C GLU A 294 2.01 3.25 -22.79
N THR A 295 1.18 4.29 -22.78
CA THR A 295 1.62 5.69 -22.90
C THR A 295 1.39 6.49 -21.63
N GLY A 296 0.44 6.09 -20.78
CA GLY A 296 0.02 6.84 -19.59
C GLY A 296 -0.90 8.02 -19.92
N ALA A 297 -1.32 8.17 -21.18
CA ALA A 297 -2.23 9.21 -21.59
C ALA A 297 -3.65 8.95 -21.08
N VAL A 298 -4.39 10.03 -20.79
CA VAL A 298 -5.80 9.93 -20.38
C VAL A 298 -6.65 9.68 -21.62
N VAL A 299 -7.35 8.56 -21.65
CA VAL A 299 -8.22 8.15 -22.77
C VAL A 299 -9.63 8.70 -22.60
N ALA A 300 -10.19 8.58 -21.40
CA ALA A 300 -11.54 9.00 -21.11
C ALA A 300 -11.71 9.42 -19.65
N VAL A 301 -12.59 10.39 -19.42
CA VAL A 301 -13.02 10.81 -18.09
C VAL A 301 -14.54 10.81 -18.07
N GLN A 302 -15.13 10.02 -17.20
CA GLN A 302 -16.58 9.90 -17.06
C GLN A 302 -16.99 10.48 -15.71
N LYS A 303 -17.68 11.62 -15.76
CA LYS A 303 -18.36 12.24 -14.62
C LYS A 303 -19.80 12.50 -15.04
N PRO A 304 -20.80 12.36 -14.14
CA PRO A 304 -22.15 12.80 -14.44
C PRO A 304 -22.18 14.29 -14.81
N TRP A 305 -23.00 14.66 -15.78
CA TRP A 305 -23.06 16.03 -16.30
C TRP A 305 -23.33 17.09 -15.23
N TRP A 306 -24.12 16.75 -14.20
CA TRP A 306 -24.47 17.64 -13.10
C TRP A 306 -23.33 17.89 -12.12
N VAL A 307 -22.21 17.17 -12.20
CA VAL A 307 -21.04 17.38 -11.33
C VAL A 307 -20.49 18.80 -11.49
N PHE A 308 -20.61 19.40 -12.68
CA PHE A 308 -20.26 20.80 -12.91
C PHE A 308 -21.07 21.79 -12.05
N LEU A 309 -22.28 21.42 -11.64
CA LEU A 309 -23.17 22.25 -10.81
C LEU A 309 -23.05 21.93 -9.31
N ALA A 310 -22.29 20.91 -8.95
CA ALA A 310 -22.12 20.50 -7.56
C ALA A 310 -20.83 21.06 -6.99
N SER A 311 -20.83 21.39 -5.70
CA SER A 311 -19.57 21.63 -4.99
C SER A 311 -18.92 20.30 -4.65
N GLU A 312 -17.64 20.19 -4.99
CA GLU A 312 -16.78 19.10 -4.58
C GLU A 312 -16.42 19.31 -3.09
N PRO A 313 -16.63 18.33 -2.21
CA PRO A 313 -16.10 18.42 -0.85
C PRO A 313 -14.57 18.41 -0.91
N GLU A 314 -13.94 19.23 -0.07
CA GLU A 314 -12.51 19.11 0.19
C GLU A 314 -12.27 17.74 0.82
N GLU A 315 -11.57 16.88 0.07
CA GLU A 315 -10.93 15.66 0.59
C GLU A 315 -9.62 16.05 1.26
#